data_AF-A0A0P0SKZ8-F1
#
_entry.id   AF-A0A0P0SKZ8-F1
#
_cell.length_a   1.000
_cell.length_b   1.000
_cell.length_c   1.000
_cell.angle_alpha   90.00
_cell.angle_beta   90.00
_cell.angle_gamma   90.00
#
_symmetry.space_group_name_H-M   'P 1'
#
loop_
_entity.id
_entity.type
_entity.pdbx_description
1 polymer ?
#
loop_
_entity_poly.entity_id
_entity_poly.type
_entity_poly.pdbx_seq_one_letter_code
_entity_poly.pdbx_strand_id
1 'polypeptide(L)'
;MTTTSTPRRAAATPNGQCWCDCGGTTKPGSFFLQGHDKRAERYLAAINGAQNIAERLAAQGYVPGTGGSLHAATLAADPTYELCGRARPNGENCRVIGHGAGIRRHRADDSQHAPTTD
;
A
#
# COMPACT_ATOMS: atom_id res chain seq x y z
N MET A 1 6.72 -36.24 19.27
CA MET A 1 6.85 -35.25 18.18
C MET A 1 5.55 -34.47 18.12
N THR A 2 5.50 -33.28 18.72
CA THR A 2 4.31 -32.43 18.76
C THR A 2 4.31 -31.53 17.53
N THR A 3 3.45 -31.80 16.56
CA THR A 3 3.23 -30.93 15.40
C THR A 3 2.39 -29.73 15.83
N THR A 4 3.02 -28.58 16.03
CA THR A 4 2.34 -27.30 16.20
C THR A 4 1.78 -26.86 14.84
N SER A 5 0.48 -27.06 14.61
CA SER A 5 -0.20 -26.51 13.44
C SER A 5 -0.48 -25.02 13.68
N THR A 6 0.20 -24.14 12.95
CA THR A 6 -0.10 -22.70 12.95
C THR A 6 -1.55 -22.49 12.50
N PRO A 7 -2.41 -21.81 13.29
CA PRO A 7 -3.79 -21.57 12.88
C PRO A 7 -3.81 -20.67 11.65
N ARG A 8 -4.46 -21.12 10.57
CA ARG A 8 -4.71 -20.31 9.38
C ARG A 8 -5.60 -19.14 9.81
N ARG A 9 -5.08 -17.89 9.74
CA ARG A 9 -5.89 -16.69 9.99
C ARG A 9 -7.13 -16.74 9.10
N ALA A 10 -8.31 -16.65 9.71
CA ALA A 10 -9.56 -16.51 8.97
C ALA A 10 -9.45 -15.27 8.07
N ALA A 11 -9.72 -15.44 6.77
CA ALA A 11 -9.72 -14.33 5.83
C ALA A 11 -10.92 -13.41 6.12
N ALA A 12 -10.68 -12.11 6.24
CA ALA A 12 -11.74 -11.11 6.35
C ALA A 12 -12.58 -11.11 5.07
N THR A 13 -13.91 -11.09 5.20
CA THR A 13 -14.85 -11.00 4.07
C THR A 13 -15.66 -9.71 4.17
N PRO A 14 -15.71 -8.86 3.12
CA PRO A 14 -16.51 -7.63 3.11
C PRO A 14 -18.01 -7.92 3.29
N ASN A 15 -18.69 -7.11 4.09
CA ASN A 15 -20.12 -7.28 4.42
C ASN A 15 -21.02 -6.15 3.87
N GLY A 16 -20.49 -5.30 2.98
CA GLY A 16 -21.23 -4.17 2.40
C GLY A 16 -21.32 -2.93 3.31
N GLN A 17 -20.72 -2.96 4.50
CA GLN A 17 -20.65 -1.81 5.40
C GLN A 17 -19.21 -1.31 5.53
N CYS A 18 -19.05 -0.02 5.81
CA CYS A 18 -17.76 0.59 6.03
C CYS A 18 -17.21 0.20 7.40
N TRP A 19 -16.09 -0.52 7.42
CA TRP A 19 -15.48 -1.05 8.65
C TRP A 19 -14.81 0.02 9.54
N CYS A 20 -14.83 1.29 9.14
CA CYS A 20 -14.54 2.38 10.07
C CYS A 20 -15.73 2.72 10.99
N ASP A 21 -16.83 1.97 10.88
CA ASP A 21 -18.05 2.08 11.68
C ASP A 21 -18.77 3.44 11.58
N CYS A 22 -18.72 4.06 10.40
CA CYS A 22 -19.44 5.33 10.17
C CYS A 22 -20.90 5.15 9.73
N GLY A 23 -21.42 3.91 9.69
CA GLY A 23 -22.74 3.57 9.14
C GLY A 23 -22.87 3.66 7.62
N GLY A 24 -21.78 3.90 6.88
CA GLY A 24 -21.81 4.03 5.42
C GLY A 24 -21.79 2.69 4.69
N THR A 25 -22.49 2.60 3.55
CA THR A 25 -22.52 1.41 2.68
C THR A 25 -21.35 1.41 1.69
N THR A 26 -20.63 0.30 1.58
CA THR A 26 -19.48 0.15 0.67
C THR A 26 -19.87 -0.47 -0.68
N LYS A 27 -19.01 -0.29 -1.69
CA LYS A 27 -19.13 -1.02 -2.95
C LYS A 27 -18.88 -2.52 -2.72
N PRO A 28 -19.46 -3.42 -3.53
CA PRO A 28 -19.19 -4.85 -3.44
C PRO A 28 -17.69 -5.15 -3.42
N GLY A 29 -17.27 -6.04 -2.51
CA GLY A 29 -15.87 -6.42 -2.33
C GLY A 29 -15.00 -5.39 -1.61
N SER A 30 -15.52 -4.25 -1.18
CA SER A 30 -14.76 -3.21 -0.46
C SER A 30 -15.06 -3.21 1.04
N PHE A 31 -14.02 -3.15 1.87
CA PHE A 31 -14.13 -3.03 3.34
C PHE A 31 -14.40 -1.60 3.82
N PHE A 32 -13.94 -0.60 3.06
CA PHE A 32 -13.97 0.80 3.46
C PHE A 32 -14.53 1.67 2.34
N LEU A 33 -15.16 2.78 2.72
CA LEU A 33 -15.33 3.94 1.84
C LEU A 33 -13.95 4.56 1.53
N GLN A 34 -13.88 5.38 0.48
CA GLN A 34 -12.63 6.01 0.07
C GLN A 34 -12.02 6.83 1.22
N GLY A 35 -10.79 6.48 1.63
CA GLY A 35 -10.04 7.13 2.70
C GLY A 35 -10.46 6.76 4.13
N HIS A 36 -11.44 5.87 4.31
CA HIS A 36 -11.91 5.46 5.64
C HIS A 36 -11.05 4.35 6.27
N ASP A 37 -10.20 3.70 5.49
CA ASP A 37 -9.14 2.81 5.95
C ASP A 37 -8.19 3.53 6.92
N LYS A 38 -7.72 4.74 6.57
CA LYS A 38 -6.86 5.57 7.43
C LYS A 38 -7.58 6.03 8.70
N ARG A 39 -8.89 6.25 8.62
CA ARG A 39 -9.70 6.58 9.81
C ARG A 39 -9.76 5.39 10.76
N ALA A 40 -10.05 4.20 10.23
CA ALA A 40 -10.07 2.97 11.01
C ALA A 40 -8.69 2.68 11.64
N GLU A 41 -7.59 2.88 10.91
CA GLU A 41 -6.24 2.74 11.44
C GLU A 41 -5.98 3.67 12.64
N ARG A 42 -6.41 4.94 12.56
CA ARG A 42 -6.29 5.88 13.69
C ARG A 42 -7.11 5.45 14.90
N TYR A 43 -8.30 4.90 14.70
CA TYR A 43 -9.12 4.38 15.80
C TYR A 43 -8.44 3.19 16.48
N LEU A 44 -7.90 2.25 15.70
CA LEU A 44 -7.13 1.13 16.24
C LEU A 44 -5.86 1.58 16.97
N ALA A 45 -5.17 2.61 16.46
CA ALA A 45 -4.05 3.23 17.14
C ALA A 45 -4.44 3.78 18.51
N ALA A 46 -5.56 4.51 18.59
CA ALA A 46 -6.06 5.07 19.85
C ALA A 46 -6.50 3.99 20.86
N ILE A 47 -7.12 2.90 20.40
CA ILE A 47 -7.60 1.81 21.27
C ILE A 47 -6.42 1.01 21.86
N ASN A 48 -5.45 0.64 21.03
CA ASN A 48 -4.40 -0.30 21.40
C ASN A 48 -3.06 0.36 21.73
N GLY A 49 -2.99 1.70 21.75
CA GLY A 49 -1.72 2.44 21.76
C GLY A 49 -0.85 2.08 20.55
N ALA A 50 -1.45 1.64 19.45
CA ALA A 50 -0.74 1.07 18.32
C ALA A 50 -0.08 2.16 17.49
N GLN A 51 1.14 1.87 17.03
CA GLN A 51 1.88 2.75 16.13
C GLN A 51 1.13 2.95 14.82
N ASN A 52 0.94 4.20 14.41
CA ASN A 52 0.41 4.52 13.08
C ASN A 52 1.39 4.05 11.98
N ILE A 53 0.96 3.99 10.71
CA ILE A 53 1.82 3.53 9.61
C ILE A 53 3.18 4.23 9.55
N ALA A 54 3.27 5.54 9.83
CA ALA A 54 4.53 6.26 9.78
C ALA A 54 5.48 5.81 10.89
N GLU A 55 4.97 5.64 12.11
CA GLU A 55 5.74 5.11 13.24
C GLU A 55 6.21 3.68 12.99
N ARG A 56 5.35 2.84 12.38
CA ARG A 56 5.72 1.47 12.00
C ARG A 56 6.81 1.44 10.93
N LEU A 57 6.75 2.34 9.95
CA LEU A 57 7.80 2.47 8.94
C LEU A 57 9.12 2.95 9.57
N ALA A 58 9.05 3.96 10.45
CA ALA A 58 10.22 4.47 11.16
C ALA A 58 10.86 3.41 12.06
N ALA A 59 10.06 2.61 12.78
CA ALA A 59 10.52 1.50 13.60
C ALA A 59 11.23 0.41 12.78
N GLN A 60 10.89 0.27 11.50
CA GLN A 60 11.56 -0.62 10.56
C GLN A 60 12.72 0.05 9.81
N GLY A 61 13.05 1.30 10.13
CA GLY A 61 14.12 2.05 9.49
C GLY A 61 13.79 2.61 8.11
N TYR A 62 12.53 2.55 7.66
CA TYR A 62 12.10 3.06 6.36
C TYR A 62 11.67 4.53 6.41
N VAL A 63 12.63 5.40 6.69
CA VAL A 63 12.42 6.85 6.77
C VAL A 63 13.03 7.54 5.54
N PRO A 64 12.25 8.26 4.72
CA PRO A 64 12.81 8.98 3.57
C PRO A 64 13.87 10.01 4.01
N GLY A 65 15.05 9.96 3.37
CA GLY A 65 16.15 10.91 3.58
C GLY A 65 17.08 10.61 4.75
N THR A 66 16.66 9.83 5.75
CA THR A 66 17.47 9.49 6.93
C THR A 66 17.56 7.99 7.20
N GLY A 67 16.72 7.18 6.57
CA GLY A 67 16.68 5.72 6.68
C GLY A 67 16.67 5.02 5.32
N GLY A 68 16.34 3.73 5.34
CA GLY A 68 16.24 2.89 4.17
C GLY A 68 15.03 3.22 3.28
N SER A 69 15.11 2.80 2.01
CA SER A 69 14.01 2.96 1.05
C SER A 69 13.02 1.81 1.16
N LEU A 70 11.75 2.12 1.46
CA LEU A 70 10.67 1.14 1.44
C LEU A 70 10.54 0.48 0.06
N HIS A 71 10.70 1.24 -1.03
CA HIS A 71 10.62 0.68 -2.38
C HIS A 71 11.73 -0.34 -2.64
N ALA A 72 12.97 -0.03 -2.24
CA ALA A 72 14.10 -0.94 -2.42
C ALA A 72 13.91 -2.21 -1.59
N ALA A 73 13.43 -2.08 -0.36
CA ALA A 73 13.12 -3.22 0.51
C ALA A 73 12.03 -4.12 -0.10
N THR A 74 10.96 -3.53 -0.67
CA THR A 74 9.91 -4.30 -1.34
C THR A 74 10.43 -5.07 -2.55
N LEU A 75 11.21 -4.42 -3.43
CA LEU A 75 11.80 -5.07 -4.61
C LEU A 75 12.77 -6.20 -4.24
N ALA A 76 13.48 -6.07 -3.12
CA ALA A 76 14.37 -7.11 -2.61
C ALA A 76 13.61 -8.28 -1.96
N ALA A 77 12.48 -8.00 -1.31
CA ALA A 77 11.69 -9.00 -0.59
C ALA A 77 10.75 -9.81 -1.49
N ASP A 78 10.22 -9.20 -2.56
CA ASP A 78 9.25 -9.83 -3.45
C ASP A 78 9.59 -9.55 -4.93
N PRO A 79 10.11 -10.56 -5.67
CA PRO A 79 10.49 -10.39 -7.06
C PRO A 79 9.30 -10.20 -8.01
N THR A 80 8.05 -10.34 -7.53
CA THR A 80 6.87 -10.04 -8.34
C THR A 80 6.57 -8.54 -8.45
N TYR A 81 7.21 -7.72 -7.60
CA TYR A 81 7.23 -6.27 -7.74
C TYR A 81 8.31 -5.84 -8.72
N GLU A 82 7.97 -4.88 -9.56
CA GLU A 82 8.86 -4.33 -10.57
C GLU A 82 8.79 -2.79 -10.61
N LEU A 83 9.89 -2.18 -11.04
CA LEU A 83 9.97 -0.75 -11.35
C LEU A 83 9.16 -0.43 -12.60
N CYS A 84 8.57 0.77 -12.67
CA CYS A 84 7.91 1.26 -13.87
C CYS A 84 8.83 1.22 -15.09
N GLY A 85 10.07 1.71 -14.95
CA GLY A 85 11.09 1.70 -16.01
C GLY A 85 10.95 2.82 -17.05
N ARG A 86 9.94 3.70 -16.94
CA ARG A 86 9.78 4.89 -17.80
C ARG A 86 10.35 6.14 -17.14
N ALA A 87 10.70 7.13 -17.96
CA ALA A 87 10.99 8.49 -17.50
C ALA A 87 9.68 9.25 -17.22
N ARG A 88 9.75 10.18 -16.26
CA ARG A 88 8.72 11.17 -15.95
C ARG A 88 8.85 12.39 -16.87
N PRO A 89 7.84 13.28 -16.91
CA PRO A 89 7.88 14.50 -17.70
C PRO A 89 9.08 15.40 -17.37
N ASN A 90 9.55 15.38 -16.12
CA ASN A 90 10.72 16.14 -15.66
C ASN A 90 12.08 15.49 -16.00
N GLY A 91 12.10 14.43 -16.82
CA GLY A 91 13.30 13.70 -17.20
C GLY A 91 13.86 12.72 -16.15
N GLU A 92 13.30 12.70 -14.93
CA GLU A 92 13.71 11.74 -13.91
C GLU A 92 13.09 10.36 -14.16
N ASN A 93 13.72 9.30 -13.64
CA ASN A 93 13.11 7.97 -13.68
C ASN A 93 11.84 7.92 -12.82
N CYS A 94 10.77 7.32 -13.34
CA CYS A 94 9.55 7.11 -12.59
C CYS A 94 9.79 6.13 -11.44
N ARG A 95 9.56 6.60 -10.21
CA ARG A 95 9.82 5.86 -8.97
C ARG A 95 8.70 4.91 -8.56
N VAL A 96 7.65 4.76 -9.36
CA VAL A 96 6.54 3.84 -9.07
C VAL A 96 7.02 2.41 -9.20
N ILE A 97 6.77 1.61 -8.16
CA ILE A 97 6.87 0.15 -8.16
C ILE A 97 5.46 -0.44 -8.11
N GLY A 98 5.30 -1.64 -8.66
CA GLY A 98 4.03 -2.36 -8.55
C GLY A 98 4.14 -3.77 -9.10
N HIS A 99 3.02 -4.49 -9.10
CA HIS A 99 2.96 -5.88 -9.54
C HIS A 99 1.85 -6.08 -10.58
N GLY A 100 2.08 -7.01 -11.52
CA GLY A 100 1.08 -7.50 -12.46
C GLY A 100 0.31 -6.41 -13.22
N ALA A 101 -1.02 -6.47 -13.17
CA ALA A 101 -1.86 -5.55 -13.94
C ALA A 101 -1.77 -4.09 -13.46
N GLY A 102 -1.43 -3.86 -12.18
CA GLY A 102 -1.33 -2.51 -11.62
C GLY A 102 -0.20 -1.71 -12.26
N ILE A 103 1.01 -2.29 -12.29
CA ILE A 103 2.17 -1.63 -12.89
C ILE A 103 2.06 -1.52 -14.41
N ARG A 104 1.45 -2.52 -15.08
CA ARG A 104 1.13 -2.41 -16.52
C ARG A 104 0.19 -1.25 -16.82
N ARG A 105 -0.86 -1.06 -16.02
CA ARG A 105 -1.79 0.08 -16.18
C ARG A 105 -1.08 1.40 -15.95
N HIS A 106 -0.25 1.50 -14.91
CA HIS A 106 0.53 2.71 -14.64
C HIS A 106 1.49 3.05 -15.79
N ARG A 107 2.16 2.04 -16.37
CA ARG A 107 3.04 2.24 -17.53
C ARG A 107 2.27 2.72 -18.76
N ALA A 108 1.00 2.38 -18.92
CA ALA A 108 0.17 2.81 -20.04
C ALA A 108 -0.42 4.23 -19.87
N ASP A 109 -0.32 4.81 -18.68
CA ASP A 109 -0.82 6.15 -18.40
C ASP A 109 0.22 7.21 -18.77
N ASP A 110 0.16 7.69 -20.02
CA ASP A 110 1.08 8.70 -20.52
C ASP A 110 0.98 10.05 -19.79
N SER A 111 -0.11 10.33 -19.07
CA SER A 111 -0.19 11.54 -18.22
C SER A 111 0.89 11.57 -17.13
N GLN A 112 1.43 10.39 -16.78
CA GLN A 112 2.48 10.24 -15.78
C GLN A 112 3.90 10.25 -16.37
N HIS A 113 4.05 10.21 -17.70
CA HIS A 113 5.34 9.94 -18.39
C HIS A 113 5.61 10.81 -19.62
N ALA A 114 4.61 11.41 -20.25
CA ALA A 114 4.80 12.22 -21.45
C ALA A 114 5.61 13.48 -21.11
N PRO A 115 6.68 13.80 -21.87
CA PRO A 115 7.39 15.06 -21.69
C PRO A 115 6.41 16.21 -21.89
N THR A 116 6.49 17.24 -21.06
CA THR A 116 5.84 18.52 -21.36
C THR A 116 6.42 19.02 -22.67
N THR A 117 5.62 18.98 -23.74
CA THR A 117 5.93 19.70 -24.97
C THR A 117 5.86 21.19 -24.64
N ASP A 118 7.02 21.85 -24.56
CA ASP A 118 7.13 23.31 -24.66
C ASP A 118 6.59 23.81 -26.01
#